data_AF-A0A6G1DPW1-F1
#
_entry.id   AF-A0A6G1DPW1-F1
#
_cell.length_a   1.000
_cell.length_b   1.000
_cell.length_c   1.000
_cell.angle_alpha   90.00
_cell.angle_beta   90.00
_cell.angle_gamma   90.00
#
_symmetry.space_group_name_H-M   'P 1'
#
loop_
_entity.id
_entity.type
_entity.pdbx_description
1 polymer ?
#
loop_
_entity_poly.entity_id
_entity_poly.type
_entity_poly.pdbx_seq_one_letter_code
_entity_poly.pdbx_strand_id
1 'polypeptide(L)'
;MDAVIDFLHKSGLKEEAGFIWEVAAQKNVYPDSVREKDSSYWLINLHLMSEGTAVTALSRTLAWFHRQIVTMGICPERIDIVTGWGRRSRVTGSSLVRQSVQKLLHLFKFPFVTTRGNTGCFVGCGEPLNRWLHNPYVERMHLL
;
A
#
# COMPACT_ATOMS: atom_id res chain seq x y z
N MET A 1 10.74 14.74 -2.11
CA MET A 1 9.86 14.12 -1.09
C MET A 1 10.12 12.62 -1.00
N ASP A 2 10.04 11.89 -2.10
CA ASP A 2 10.35 10.44 -2.17
C ASP A 2 11.67 10.06 -1.49
N ALA A 3 12.79 10.69 -1.86
CA ALA A 3 14.09 10.39 -1.26
C ALA A 3 14.17 10.63 0.26
N VAL A 4 13.37 11.56 0.80
CA VAL A 4 13.36 11.86 2.25
C VAL A 4 12.62 10.77 3.00
N ILE A 5 11.45 10.35 2.49
CA ILE A 5 10.66 9.26 3.09
C ILE A 5 11.46 7.96 3.03
N ASP A 6 12.09 7.66 1.88
CA ASP A 6 12.95 6.48 1.70
C ASP A 6 14.12 6.46 2.66
N PHE A 7 14.80 7.61 2.82
CA PHE A 7 15.91 7.75 3.75
C PHE A 7 15.47 7.46 5.19
N LEU A 8 14.42 8.13 5.68
CA LEU A 8 13.90 7.92 7.04
C LEU A 8 13.49 6.47 7.28
N HIS A 9 12.78 5.87 6.33
CA HIS A 9 12.39 4.47 6.40
C HIS A 9 13.62 3.55 6.55
N LYS A 10 14.63 3.73 5.70
CA LYS A 10 15.87 2.93 5.73
C LYS A 10 16.73 3.18 6.95
N SER A 11 16.65 4.37 7.56
CA SER A 11 17.28 4.71 8.83
C SER A 11 16.53 4.19 10.06
N GLY A 12 15.40 3.51 9.89
CA GLY A 12 14.58 2.99 10.99
C GLY A 12 13.62 4.02 11.61
N LEU A 13 13.58 5.24 11.09
CA LEU A 13 12.69 6.33 11.49
C LEU A 13 11.34 6.23 10.77
N LYS A 14 10.65 5.11 11.02
CA LYS A 14 9.44 4.70 10.29
C LYS A 14 8.22 5.57 10.62
N GLU A 15 8.11 6.01 11.87
CA GLU A 15 7.04 6.93 12.28
C GLU A 15 7.19 8.28 11.60
N GLU A 16 8.41 8.82 11.57
CA GLU A 16 8.72 10.09 10.92
C GLU A 16 8.50 10.01 9.41
N ALA A 17 8.91 8.91 8.77
CA ALA A 17 8.59 8.64 7.37
C ALA A 17 7.07 8.65 7.14
N GLY A 18 6.31 8.04 8.05
CA GLY A 18 4.86 8.00 8.06
C GLY A 18 4.20 9.38 8.16
N PHE A 19 4.65 10.23 9.08
CA PHE A 19 4.13 11.59 9.21
C PHE A 19 4.39 12.44 7.95
N ILE A 20 5.59 12.31 7.37
CA ILE A 20 5.90 13.01 6.12
C ILE A 20 5.00 12.50 4.98
N TRP A 21 4.76 11.19 4.90
CA TRP A 21 3.82 10.61 3.94
C TRP A 21 2.40 11.17 4.11
N GLU A 22 1.88 11.23 5.33
CA GLU A 22 0.54 11.73 5.61
C GLU A 22 0.39 13.20 5.19
N VAL A 23 1.37 14.04 5.49
CA VAL A 23 1.41 15.44 5.02
C VAL A 23 1.51 15.50 3.49
N ALA A 24 2.33 14.66 2.87
CA ALA A 24 2.46 14.58 1.41
C ALA A 24 1.13 14.22 0.74
N ALA A 25 0.39 13.25 1.30
CA ALA A 25 -0.92 12.83 0.83
C ALA A 25 -1.95 13.96 0.97
N GLN A 26 -1.99 14.64 2.12
CA GLN A 26 -2.88 15.79 2.34
C GLN A 26 -2.59 16.96 1.39
N LYS A 27 -1.32 17.17 1.02
CA LYS A 27 -0.88 18.19 0.07
C LYS A 27 -0.97 17.74 -1.38
N ASN A 28 -1.51 16.54 -1.64
CA ASN A 28 -1.66 15.96 -2.97
C ASN A 28 -0.34 15.89 -3.77
N VAL A 29 0.78 15.62 -3.10
CA VAL A 29 2.10 15.52 -3.75
C VAL A 29 2.17 14.30 -4.67
N TYR A 30 1.40 13.25 -4.37
CA TYR A 30 1.29 12.04 -5.17
C TYR A 30 -0.16 11.81 -5.62
N PRO A 31 -0.66 12.55 -6.63
CA PRO A 31 -2.07 12.56 -7.00
C PRO A 31 -2.60 11.21 -7.51
N ASP A 32 -1.71 10.35 -8.00
CA ASP A 32 -2.09 9.03 -8.49
C ASP A 32 -1.89 7.91 -7.47
N SER A 33 -1.42 8.23 -6.25
CA SER A 33 -1.01 7.21 -5.28
C SER A 33 -2.17 6.44 -4.65
N VAL A 34 -3.30 7.08 -4.41
CA VAL A 34 -4.53 6.44 -3.94
C VAL A 34 -5.68 7.02 -4.75
N ARG A 35 -6.43 6.17 -5.44
CA ARG A 35 -7.60 6.59 -6.24
C ARG A 35 -8.77 5.65 -6.03
N GLU A 36 -9.94 6.24 -5.87
CA GLU A 36 -11.21 5.55 -6.02
C GLU A 36 -11.54 5.48 -7.52
N LYS A 37 -11.57 4.27 -8.08
CA LYS A 37 -11.95 4.06 -9.49
C LYS A 37 -13.46 3.93 -9.66
N ASP A 38 -14.12 3.40 -8.64
CA ASP A 38 -15.57 3.23 -8.50
C ASP A 38 -15.89 3.18 -7.00
N SER A 39 -17.15 3.30 -6.60
CA SER A 39 -17.61 3.40 -5.20
C SER A 39 -17.13 2.27 -4.28
N SER A 40 -16.77 1.12 -4.85
CA SER A 40 -16.25 -0.05 -4.12
C SER A 40 -14.88 -0.53 -4.62
N TYR A 41 -14.21 0.20 -5.51
CA TYR A 41 -12.94 -0.20 -6.11
C TYR A 41 -11.86 0.87 -5.92
N TRP A 42 -10.86 0.54 -5.08
CA TRP A 42 -9.74 1.42 -4.78
C TRP A 42 -8.44 0.93 -5.42
N LEU A 43 -7.60 1.87 -5.81
CA LEU A 43 -6.29 1.66 -6.41
C LEU A 43 -5.23 2.33 -5.53
N ILE A 44 -4.24 1.56 -5.09
CA ILE A 44 -3.01 2.07 -4.46
C ILE A 44 -1.88 1.91 -5.47
N ASN A 45 -1.26 3.01 -5.90
CA ASN A 45 -0.23 3.03 -6.92
C ASN A 45 1.15 3.41 -6.35
N LEU A 46 2.06 2.44 -6.35
CA LEU A 46 3.39 2.54 -5.76
C LEU A 46 4.51 2.49 -6.83
N HIS A 47 4.17 2.41 -8.11
CA HIS A 47 5.12 1.99 -9.15
C HIS A 47 6.29 2.98 -9.41
N LEU A 48 6.13 4.26 -9.06
CA LEU A 48 7.17 5.30 -9.20
C LEU A 48 7.86 5.64 -7.88
N MET A 49 7.50 4.95 -6.80
CA MET A 49 8.07 5.22 -5.49
C MET A 49 9.37 4.44 -5.30
N SER A 50 10.27 4.99 -4.50
CA SER A 50 11.36 4.22 -3.90
C SER A 50 10.81 3.14 -2.95
N GLU A 51 11.67 2.18 -2.60
CA GLU A 51 11.29 1.04 -1.77
C GLU A 51 10.70 1.45 -0.41
N GLY A 52 11.41 2.30 0.35
CA GLY A 52 10.95 2.73 1.66
C GLY A 52 9.71 3.60 1.59
N THR A 53 9.60 4.45 0.55
CA THR A 53 8.40 5.25 0.30
C THR A 53 7.21 4.37 -0.02
N ALA A 54 7.36 3.34 -0.86
CA ALA A 54 6.28 2.44 -1.21
C ALA A 54 5.75 1.64 -0.02
N VAL A 55 6.65 1.13 0.84
CA VAL A 55 6.28 0.42 2.07
C VAL A 55 5.54 1.36 3.02
N THR A 56 6.10 2.55 3.26
CA THR A 56 5.50 3.56 4.15
C THR A 56 4.11 3.98 3.65
N ALA A 57 4.00 4.28 2.35
CA ALA A 57 2.75 4.69 1.71
C ALA A 57 1.67 3.61 1.85
N LEU A 58 2.02 2.35 1.57
CA LEU A 58 1.09 1.23 1.68
C LEU A 58 0.64 1.00 3.12
N SER A 59 1.58 0.92 4.06
CA SER A 59 1.33 0.75 5.49
C SER A 59 0.38 1.80 6.04
N ARG A 60 0.66 3.08 5.77
CA ARG A 60 -0.12 4.22 6.25
C ARG A 60 -1.49 4.30 5.58
N THR A 61 -1.58 3.98 4.29
CA THR A 61 -2.85 3.98 3.55
C THR A 61 -3.79 2.87 4.05
N LEU A 62 -3.29 1.65 4.25
CA LEU A 62 -4.12 0.54 4.73
C LEU A 62 -4.57 0.75 6.19
N ALA A 63 -3.69 1.29 7.04
CA ALA A 63 -4.07 1.70 8.40
C ALA A 63 -5.14 2.80 8.39
N TRP A 64 -5.03 3.75 7.45
CA TRP A 64 -6.05 4.77 7.26
C TRP A 64 -7.38 4.18 6.78
N PHE A 65 -7.38 3.24 5.82
CA PHE A 65 -8.59 2.53 5.39
C PHE A 65 -9.29 1.83 6.55
N HIS A 66 -8.57 1.11 7.41
CA HIS A 66 -9.15 0.52 8.62
C HIS A 66 -9.87 1.58 9.47
N ARG A 67 -9.23 2.72 9.74
CA ARG A 67 -9.86 3.80 10.52
C ARG A 67 -11.12 4.35 9.85
N GLN A 68 -11.10 4.55 8.52
CA GLN A 68 -12.28 5.01 7.78
C GLN A 68 -13.41 4.00 7.82
N ILE A 69 -13.10 2.70 7.69
CA ILE A 69 -14.08 1.63 7.78
C ILE A 69 -14.76 1.61 9.14
N VAL A 70 -13.97 1.66 10.22
CA VAL A 70 -14.51 1.66 11.60
C VAL A 70 -15.34 2.92 11.91
N THR A 71 -14.94 4.07 11.35
CA THR A 71 -15.58 5.37 11.68
C THR A 71 -16.78 5.70 10.80
N MET A 72 -16.71 5.37 9.51
CA MET A 72 -17.69 5.77 8.49
C MET A 72 -18.44 4.59 7.85
N GLY A 73 -18.00 3.34 8.09
CA GLY A 73 -18.61 2.14 7.50
C GLY A 73 -18.30 1.94 6.01
N ILE A 74 -17.40 2.74 5.42
CA ILE A 74 -17.07 2.66 4.00
C ILE A 74 -16.06 1.54 3.77
N CYS A 75 -16.46 0.44 3.14
CA CYS A 75 -15.57 -0.67 2.82
C CYS A 75 -15.47 -0.93 1.31
N PRO A 76 -14.27 -1.07 0.74
CA PRO A 76 -14.12 -1.45 -0.65
C PRO A 76 -14.44 -2.93 -0.85
N GLU A 77 -15.02 -3.26 -2.01
CA GLU A 77 -15.13 -4.63 -2.49
C GLU A 77 -13.83 -5.07 -3.16
N ARG A 78 -12.97 -4.13 -3.59
CA ARG A 78 -11.70 -4.43 -4.26
C ARG A 78 -10.64 -3.39 -3.96
N ILE A 79 -9.43 -3.86 -3.68
CA ILE A 79 -8.21 -3.03 -3.66
C ILE A 79 -7.18 -3.62 -4.63
N ASP A 80 -6.70 -2.80 -5.55
CA ASP A 80 -5.54 -3.09 -6.40
C ASP A 80 -4.30 -2.33 -5.90
N ILE A 81 -3.21 -3.03 -5.62
CA ILE A 81 -1.93 -2.48 -5.17
C ILE A 81 -0.91 -2.65 -6.29
N VAL A 82 -0.62 -1.57 -7.02
CA VAL A 82 0.26 -1.57 -8.18
C VAL A 82 1.70 -1.27 -7.76
N THR A 83 2.59 -2.24 -7.91
CA THR A 83 4.04 -2.09 -7.64
C THR A 83 4.86 -1.89 -8.90
N GLY A 84 4.22 -1.93 -10.07
CA GLY A 84 4.90 -1.94 -11.36
C GLY A 84 5.61 -3.28 -11.65
N TRP A 85 6.12 -3.42 -12.87
CA TRP A 85 6.61 -4.70 -13.39
C TRP A 85 8.13 -4.85 -13.27
N GLY A 86 8.79 -3.84 -12.66
CA GLY A 86 10.24 -3.78 -12.55
C GLY A 86 10.92 -3.51 -13.89
N ARG A 87 10.58 -2.40 -14.56
CA ARG A 87 11.19 -2.02 -15.85
C ARG A 87 12.74 -1.95 -15.82
N ARG A 88 13.32 -1.74 -14.64
CA ARG A 88 14.77 -1.75 -14.37
C ARG A 88 15.28 -3.08 -13.80
N SER A 89 14.41 -4.02 -13.46
CA SER A 89 14.79 -5.36 -13.04
C SER A 89 15.09 -6.23 -14.26
N ARG A 90 16.15 -7.03 -14.17
CA ARG A 90 16.51 -8.03 -15.20
C ARG A 90 15.45 -9.15 -15.36
N VAL A 91 14.56 -9.29 -14.37
CA VAL A 91 13.49 -10.28 -14.33
C VAL A 91 12.18 -9.56 -14.06
N THR A 92 11.17 -9.77 -14.90
CA THR A 92 9.84 -9.18 -14.72
C THR A 92 9.26 -9.57 -13.36
N GLY A 93 8.80 -8.58 -12.59
CA GLY A 93 8.22 -8.82 -11.27
C GLY A 93 9.23 -9.04 -10.13
N SER A 94 10.52 -8.76 -10.34
CA SER A 94 11.55 -8.82 -9.28
C SER A 94 11.98 -7.46 -8.72
N SER A 95 11.19 -6.39 -8.91
CA SER A 95 11.56 -5.07 -8.35
C SER A 95 11.64 -5.11 -6.82
N LEU A 96 12.57 -4.35 -6.24
CA LEU A 96 12.71 -4.22 -4.77
C LEU A 96 11.38 -3.77 -4.14
N VAL A 97 10.71 -2.79 -4.74
CA VAL A 97 9.36 -2.35 -4.33
C VAL A 97 8.39 -3.51 -4.24
N ARG A 98 8.32 -4.35 -5.29
CA ARG A 98 7.40 -5.50 -5.29
C ARG A 98 7.74 -6.51 -4.21
N GLN A 99 9.02 -6.83 -4.04
CA GLN A 99 9.46 -7.79 -3.02
C GLN A 99 9.14 -7.29 -1.60
N SER A 100 9.41 -6.02 -1.31
CA SER A 100 9.20 -5.43 0.01
C SER A 100 7.71 -5.24 0.32
N VAL A 101 6.91 -4.82 -0.66
CA VAL A 101 5.45 -4.79 -0.56
C VAL A 101 4.89 -6.20 -0.37
N GLN A 102 5.36 -7.19 -1.12
CA GLN A 102 4.93 -8.58 -0.98
C GLN A 102 5.21 -9.10 0.43
N LYS A 103 6.41 -8.84 0.96
CA LYS A 103 6.80 -9.24 2.32
C LYS A 103 5.90 -8.61 3.37
N LEU A 104 5.60 -7.32 3.25
CA LEU A 104 4.66 -6.62 4.14
C LEU A 104 3.26 -7.24 4.07
N LEU A 105 2.71 -7.42 2.87
CA LEU A 105 1.38 -8.00 2.70
C LEU A 105 1.28 -9.44 3.23
N HIS A 106 2.33 -10.25 3.07
CA HIS A 106 2.39 -11.60 3.66
C HIS A 106 2.45 -11.56 5.19
N LEU A 107 3.25 -10.65 5.77
CA LEU A 107 3.36 -10.49 7.22
C LEU A 107 1.99 -10.19 7.85
N PHE A 108 1.17 -9.38 7.18
CA PHE A 108 -0.18 -9.03 7.63
C PHE A 108 -1.27 -9.97 7.11
N LYS A 109 -0.91 -11.06 6.42
CA LYS A 109 -1.87 -12.04 5.87
C LYS A 109 -2.93 -11.40 4.97
N PHE A 110 -2.51 -10.46 4.11
CA PHE A 110 -3.40 -9.84 3.13
C PHE A 110 -4.05 -10.92 2.24
N PRO A 111 -5.38 -10.86 2.01
CA PRO A 111 -6.10 -11.90 1.28
C PRO A 111 -5.91 -11.74 -0.23
N PHE A 112 -4.82 -12.29 -0.76
CA PHE A 112 -4.51 -12.24 -2.18
C PHE A 112 -5.52 -13.00 -3.04
N VAL A 113 -5.87 -12.41 -4.17
CA VAL A 113 -6.55 -13.09 -5.28
C VAL A 113 -5.51 -13.44 -6.33
N THR A 114 -5.35 -14.73 -6.60
CA THR A 114 -4.45 -15.21 -7.66
C THR A 114 -4.93 -14.68 -9.01
N THR A 115 -4.32 -13.61 -9.50
CA THR A 115 -4.60 -13.08 -10.83
C THR A 115 -3.52 -13.60 -11.77
N ARG A 116 -3.84 -14.62 -12.59
CA ARG A 116 -2.87 -15.20 -13.53
C ARG A 116 -2.30 -14.09 -14.43
N GLY A 117 -0.98 -13.99 -14.52
CA GLY A 117 -0.28 -13.07 -15.41
C GLY A 117 -0.08 -11.63 -14.92
N ASN A 118 -0.61 -11.22 -13.76
CA ASN A 118 -0.42 -9.85 -13.26
C ASN A 118 0.80 -9.75 -12.33
N THR A 119 2.00 -9.68 -12.92
CA THR A 119 3.27 -9.62 -12.17
C THR A 119 3.55 -8.28 -11.50
N GLY A 120 2.68 -7.28 -11.64
CA GLY A 120 2.90 -5.93 -11.14
C GLY A 120 1.81 -5.37 -10.23
N CYS A 121 0.81 -6.17 -9.90
CA CYS A 121 -0.29 -5.78 -9.03
C CYS A 121 -0.58 -6.89 -8.02
N PHE A 122 -0.92 -6.51 -6.80
CA PHE A 122 -1.56 -7.38 -5.83
C PHE A 122 -3.03 -6.99 -5.72
N VAL A 123 -3.91 -7.98 -5.68
CA VAL A 123 -5.36 -7.77 -5.68
C VAL A 123 -5.94 -8.42 -4.43
N GLY A 124 -6.75 -7.66 -3.69
CA GLY A 124 -7.66 -8.20 -2.68
C GLY A 124 -9.10 -7.90 -3.09
N CYS A 125 -10.03 -8.81 -2.82
CA CYS A 125 -11.44 -8.56 -3.09
C CYS A 125 -12.40 -9.27 -2.13
N GLY A 126 -13.64 -8.80 -2.16
CA GLY A 126 -14.82 -9.40 -1.54
C GLY A 126 -14.73 -9.51 -0.02
N GLU A 127 -15.48 -10.47 0.50
CA GLU A 127 -15.59 -10.73 1.94
C GLU A 127 -14.26 -11.02 2.65
N PRO A 128 -13.28 -11.74 2.06
CA PRO A 128 -11.96 -11.88 2.68
C PRO A 128 -11.25 -10.55 2.90
N LEU A 129 -11.30 -9.64 1.92
CA LEU A 129 -10.71 -8.30 2.04
C LEU A 129 -11.41 -7.49 3.11
N ASN A 130 -12.75 -7.50 3.11
CA ASN A 130 -13.56 -6.77 4.07
C ASN A 130 -13.24 -7.21 5.52
N ARG A 131 -13.27 -8.51 5.80
CA ARG A 131 -12.90 -9.05 7.12
C ARG A 131 -11.47 -8.74 7.53
N TRP A 132 -10.55 -8.75 6.57
CA TRP A 132 -9.16 -8.39 6.83
C TRP A 132 -9.04 -6.92 7.25
N LEU A 133 -9.66 -6.00 6.49
CA LEU A 133 -9.63 -4.56 6.77
C LEU A 133 -10.30 -4.15 8.09
N HIS A 134 -11.25 -4.94 8.60
CA HIS A 134 -11.86 -4.73 9.91
C HIS A 134 -11.00 -5.20 11.08
N ASN A 135 -9.88 -5.88 10.82
CA ASN A 135 -9.07 -6.42 11.90
C ASN A 135 -8.18 -5.33 12.53
N PRO A 136 -8.20 -5.14 13.88
CA PRO A 136 -7.41 -4.12 14.56
C PRO A 136 -5.89 -4.19 14.29
N TYR A 137 -5.34 -5.35 13.95
CA TYR A 137 -3.91 -5.42 13.61
C TYR A 137 -3.57 -4.66 12.31
N VAL A 138 -4.53 -4.46 11.40
CA VAL A 138 -4.31 -3.71 10.15
C VAL A 138 -4.02 -2.25 10.45
N GLU A 139 -4.66 -1.67 11.47
CA GLU A 139 -4.31 -0.33 11.92
C GLU A 139 -2.82 -0.26 12.28
N ARG A 140 -2.28 -1.28 12.96
CA ARG A 140 -0.88 -1.32 13.42
C ARG A 140 0.14 -1.39 12.28
N MET A 141 -0.27 -1.53 11.01
CA MET A 141 0.63 -1.43 9.86
C MET A 141 1.37 -0.09 9.83
N HIS A 142 0.79 0.99 10.36
CA HIS A 142 1.42 2.31 10.38
C HIS A 142 2.75 2.36 11.16
N LEU A 143 2.99 1.39 12.06
CA LEU A 143 4.18 1.28 12.90
C LEU A 143 5.40 0.66 12.19
N LEU A 144 5.29 0.32 10.90
CA LEU A 144 6.30 -0.43 10.12
C LEU A 144 6.91 0.35 8.97
#